data_AF-A0A3Q3ALA8-F1
#
_entry.id   AF-A0A3Q3ALA8-F1
#
_cell.length_a   1.000
_cell.length_b   1.000
_cell.length_c   1.000
_cell.angle_alpha   90.00
_cell.angle_beta   90.00
_cell.angle_gamma   90.00
#
_symmetry.space_group_name_H-M   'P 1'
#
loop_
_entity.id
_entity.type
_entity.pdbx_description
1 polymer ?
#
loop_
_entity_poly.entity_id
_entity_poly.type
_entity_poly.pdbx_seq_one_letter_code
_entity_poly.pdbx_strand_id
1 'polypeptide(L)'
;MMKKYNLDSSVFSNFRSISKLLFWSKVLERIVFIQQQSFLNTHSILEKFQSGFKTLHSTETALLKAFNDILLATDVGDSVILLLLDLTATFDTVDHSILLSRLDLCRIKGSGLDWFRSYLSDRSFSVNIGEFTSPSAPLTRGVPQGSILGPLLFSIYMLPLGSIFRKFNISFHSYADDTQIYFHWKHNHQFSLQPLLDCLTEVKAWMASNFLNFNENKTEVILFGSSGNCSTSLADLGSLEQFVKSHVKNLGVIFDSGLNFEKH
;
A
#
# COMPACT_ATOMS: atom_id res chain seq x y z
N MET A 1 -0.87 2.58 21.13
CA MET A 1 -1.35 3.96 20.89
C MET A 1 -2.69 3.88 20.15
N MET A 2 -3.69 4.68 20.47
CA MET A 2 -4.95 4.66 19.69
C MET A 2 -4.72 5.20 18.28
N LYS A 3 -5.39 4.60 17.28
CA LYS A 3 -5.29 5.01 15.86
C LYS A 3 -5.89 6.40 15.61
N LYS A 4 -6.91 6.80 16.36
CA LYS A 4 -7.54 8.13 16.38
C LYS A 4 -8.06 8.42 17.79
N TYR A 5 -8.14 9.70 18.17
CA TYR A 5 -8.54 10.13 19.52
C TYR A 5 -10.00 9.80 19.88
N ASN A 6 -10.89 9.66 18.90
CA ASN A 6 -12.34 9.44 19.11
C ASN A 6 -12.77 7.98 18.91
N LEU A 7 -11.83 7.02 18.91
CA LEU A 7 -12.16 5.61 18.75
C LEU A 7 -12.39 4.96 20.11
N ASP A 8 -13.30 3.97 20.13
CA ASP A 8 -13.60 3.19 21.33
C ASP A 8 -12.36 2.43 21.81
N SER A 9 -11.98 2.67 23.06
CA SER A 9 -10.81 2.07 23.73
C SER A 9 -11.05 0.63 24.18
N SER A 10 -12.29 0.14 24.13
CA SER A 10 -12.62 -1.28 24.37
C SER A 10 -12.32 -2.17 23.16
N VAL A 11 -12.20 -1.58 21.97
CA VAL A 11 -11.97 -2.31 20.72
C VAL A 11 -10.47 -2.39 20.43
N PHE A 12 -9.88 -3.57 20.62
CA PHE A 12 -8.43 -3.79 20.45
C PHE A 12 -7.90 -3.44 19.05
N SER A 13 -8.72 -3.57 18.00
CA SER A 13 -8.34 -3.19 16.63
C SER A 13 -8.11 -1.68 16.44
N ASN A 14 -8.55 -0.85 17.39
CA ASN A 14 -8.31 0.59 17.40
C ASN A 14 -6.94 0.96 17.97
N PHE A 15 -6.21 0.02 18.56
CA PHE A 15 -4.84 0.25 18.97
C PHE A 15 -3.87 -0.07 17.84
N ARG A 16 -2.80 0.73 17.78
CA ARG A 16 -1.61 0.50 16.99
C ARG A 16 -0.44 0.29 17.94
N SER A 17 0.20 -0.86 17.85
CA SER A 17 1.41 -1.17 18.61
C SER A 17 2.56 -0.30 18.11
N ILE A 18 3.47 0.10 19.01
CA ILE A 18 4.72 0.76 18.63
C ILE A 18 5.83 -0.03 19.30
N SER A 19 6.75 -0.57 18.50
CA SER A 19 7.88 -1.33 19.02
C SER A 19 8.95 -0.37 19.52
N LYS A 20 9.23 -0.42 20.83
CA LYS A 20 10.40 0.27 21.42
C LYS A 20 11.66 -0.56 21.15
N LEU A 21 12.24 -0.38 19.97
CA LEU A 21 13.52 -1.02 19.62
C LEU A 21 14.68 -0.40 20.42
N LEU A 22 15.66 -1.24 20.79
CA LEU A 22 16.89 -0.79 21.44
C LEU A 22 17.63 0.23 20.56
N PHE A 23 18.26 1.22 21.20
CA PHE A 23 19.01 2.26 20.52
C PHE A 23 20.05 1.69 19.55
N TRP A 24 20.86 0.72 20.00
CA TRP A 24 21.87 0.06 19.17
C TRP A 24 21.26 -0.68 17.97
N SER A 25 20.08 -1.29 18.13
CA SER A 25 19.34 -1.88 16.99
C SER A 25 19.05 -0.83 15.93
N LYS A 26 18.56 0.35 16.34
CA LYS A 26 18.26 1.44 15.40
C LYS A 26 19.52 1.97 14.70
N VAL A 27 20.65 2.04 15.39
CA VAL A 27 21.93 2.45 14.77
C VAL A 27 22.34 1.44 13.69
N LEU A 28 22.30 0.15 14.00
CA LEU A 28 22.63 -0.91 13.04
C LEU A 28 21.65 -0.93 11.86
N GLU A 29 20.35 -0.84 12.14
CA GLU A 29 19.30 -0.74 11.11
C GLU A 29 19.54 0.45 10.18
N ARG A 30 19.99 1.60 10.72
CA ARG A 30 20.31 2.78 9.90
C ARG A 30 21.49 2.52 8.97
N ILE A 31 22.56 1.89 9.45
CA ILE A 31 23.74 1.57 8.63
C ILE A 31 23.34 0.64 7.49
N VAL A 32 22.63 -0.45 7.81
CA VAL A 32 22.16 -1.40 6.80
C VAL A 32 21.19 -0.73 5.83
N PHE A 33 20.26 0.09 6.33
CA PHE A 33 19.32 0.84 5.48
C PHE A 33 20.04 1.69 4.43
N ILE A 34 21.06 2.45 4.81
CA ILE A 34 21.81 3.31 3.89
C ILE A 34 22.47 2.48 2.78
N GLN A 35 23.13 1.37 3.16
CA GLN A 35 23.79 0.47 2.20
C GLN A 35 22.79 -0.16 1.24
N GLN A 36 21.69 -0.70 1.76
CA GLN A 36 20.67 -1.38 0.96
C GLN A 36 19.93 -0.40 0.05
N GLN A 37 19.55 0.78 0.56
CA GLN A 37 18.90 1.81 -0.23
C GLN A 37 19.78 2.27 -1.40
N SER A 38 21.08 2.47 -1.16
CA SER A 38 22.04 2.84 -2.21
C SER A 38 22.13 1.75 -3.29
N PHE A 39 22.25 0.48 -2.87
CA PHE A 39 22.28 -0.66 -3.78
C PHE A 39 21.00 -0.78 -4.63
N LEU A 40 19.83 -0.73 -4.00
CA LEU A 40 18.53 -0.86 -4.65
C LEU A 40 18.25 0.27 -5.63
N ASN A 41 18.65 1.51 -5.29
CA ASN A 41 18.51 2.67 -6.17
C ASN A 41 19.43 2.55 -7.40
N THR A 42 20.70 2.16 -7.19
CA THR A 42 21.69 2.01 -8.27
C THR A 42 21.23 0.99 -9.31
N HIS A 43 20.57 -0.08 -8.87
CA HIS A 43 20.08 -1.15 -9.74
C HIS A 43 18.63 -0.98 -10.18
N SER A 44 17.96 0.13 -9.82
CA SER A 44 16.55 0.41 -10.14
C SER A 44 15.60 -0.75 -9.79
N ILE A 45 15.81 -1.37 -8.64
CA ILE A 45 15.04 -2.55 -8.19
C ILE A 45 13.69 -2.16 -7.60
N LEU A 46 13.62 -1.01 -6.93
CA LEU A 46 12.40 -0.56 -6.27
C LEU A 46 11.34 -0.11 -7.28
N GLU A 47 10.08 -0.33 -6.90
CA GLU A 47 8.93 0.11 -7.67
C GLU A 47 8.98 1.64 -7.91
N LYS A 48 8.83 2.04 -9.17
CA LYS A 48 8.81 3.43 -9.61
C LYS A 48 7.60 4.15 -9.02
N PHE A 49 6.44 3.49 -9.02
CA PHE A 49 5.17 4.02 -8.54
C PHE A 49 4.89 3.69 -7.07
N GLN A 50 5.94 3.50 -6.27
CA GLN A 50 5.87 3.43 -4.81
C GLN A 50 6.61 4.64 -4.25
N SER A 51 5.87 5.52 -3.58
CA SER A 51 6.39 6.78 -3.01
C SER A 51 6.54 6.75 -1.49
N GLY A 52 5.91 5.78 -0.82
CA GLY A 52 6.04 5.64 0.63
C GLY A 52 7.48 5.40 1.05
N PHE A 53 7.95 6.16 2.04
CA PHE A 53 9.27 6.00 2.66
C PHE A 53 10.46 6.01 1.69
N LYS A 54 10.29 6.64 0.52
CA LYS A 54 11.31 6.78 -0.51
C LYS A 54 11.89 8.20 -0.49
N THR A 55 13.21 8.31 -0.61
CA THR A 55 13.88 9.61 -0.66
C THR A 55 13.41 10.43 -1.86
N LEU A 56 13.16 11.73 -1.65
CA LEU A 56 12.65 12.67 -2.68
C LEU A 56 11.21 12.40 -3.14
N HIS A 57 10.46 11.55 -2.42
CA HIS A 57 9.03 11.37 -2.61
C HIS A 57 8.27 11.85 -1.38
N SER A 58 7.06 12.38 -1.60
CA SER A 58 6.13 12.82 -0.56
C SER A 58 4.70 12.42 -0.93
N THR A 59 3.76 12.60 0.00
CA THR A 59 2.33 12.48 -0.28
C THR A 59 1.90 13.41 -1.42
N GLU A 60 2.46 14.62 -1.49
CA GLU A 60 2.19 15.60 -2.55
C GLU A 60 2.62 15.07 -3.92
N THR A 61 3.82 14.48 -4.04
CA THR A 61 4.25 13.90 -5.33
C THR A 61 3.37 12.76 -5.79
N ALA A 62 2.84 11.96 -4.85
CA ALA A 62 1.92 10.88 -5.15
C ALA A 62 0.55 11.40 -5.58
N LEU A 63 0.00 12.37 -4.85
CA LEU A 63 -1.26 13.02 -5.18
C LEU A 63 -1.19 13.79 -6.49
N LEU A 64 -0.10 14.51 -6.75
CA LEU A 64 0.10 15.25 -8.00
C LEU A 64 0.13 14.31 -9.20
N LYS A 65 0.81 13.16 -9.08
CA LYS A 65 0.82 12.14 -10.14
C LYS A 65 -0.58 11.59 -10.39
N ALA A 66 -1.27 11.18 -9.31
CA ALA A 66 -2.64 10.68 -9.36
C ALA A 66 -3.58 11.67 -10.06
N PHE A 67 -3.56 12.92 -9.62
CA PHE A 67 -4.41 13.99 -10.11
C PHE A 67 -4.13 14.32 -11.58
N ASN A 68 -2.85 14.44 -11.95
CA ASN A 68 -2.45 14.69 -13.33
C ASN A 68 -2.90 13.57 -14.28
N ASP A 69 -2.81 12.30 -13.86
CA ASP A 69 -3.26 11.18 -14.69
C ASP A 69 -4.77 11.18 -14.91
N ILE A 70 -5.53 11.52 -13.87
CA ILE A 70 -6.98 11.67 -13.96
C ILE A 70 -7.33 12.81 -14.92
N LEU A 71 -6.73 13.99 -14.74
CA LEU A 71 -6.98 15.15 -15.59
C LEU A 71 -6.67 14.88 -17.06
N LEU A 72 -5.49 14.33 -17.36
CA LEU A 72 -5.09 14.03 -18.74
C LEU A 72 -6.06 13.05 -19.42
N ALA A 73 -6.58 12.08 -18.69
CA ALA A 73 -7.57 11.15 -19.23
C ALA A 73 -8.92 11.84 -19.46
N THR A 74 -9.39 12.65 -18.50
CA THR A 74 -10.65 13.38 -18.64
C THR A 74 -10.62 14.43 -19.75
N ASP A 75 -9.46 15.06 -19.99
CA ASP A 75 -9.27 16.06 -21.05
C ASP A 75 -9.40 15.46 -22.46
N VAL A 76 -9.04 14.19 -22.63
CA VAL A 76 -9.21 13.45 -23.89
C VAL A 76 -10.64 12.89 -24.03
N GLY A 77 -11.48 13.10 -23.01
CA GLY A 77 -12.87 12.66 -22.97
C GLY A 77 -13.08 11.24 -22.46
N ASP A 78 -12.03 10.60 -21.91
CA ASP A 78 -12.15 9.29 -21.25
C ASP A 78 -12.69 9.45 -19.82
N SER A 79 -13.37 8.40 -19.33
CA SER A 79 -13.74 8.30 -17.92
C SER A 79 -12.63 7.57 -17.14
N VAL A 80 -12.45 7.89 -15.85
CA VAL A 80 -11.45 7.24 -14.99
C VAL A 80 -12.10 6.69 -13.74
N ILE A 81 -11.87 5.41 -13.46
CA ILE A 81 -12.21 4.81 -12.18
C ILE A 81 -10.96 4.88 -11.29
N LEU A 82 -11.08 5.55 -10.16
CA LEU A 82 -10.08 5.53 -9.09
C LEU A 82 -10.55 4.57 -8.00
N LEU A 83 -9.75 3.52 -7.77
CA LEU A 83 -9.90 2.59 -6.66
C LEU A 83 -8.85 2.92 -5.59
N LEU A 84 -9.29 3.18 -4.36
CA LEU A 84 -8.44 3.33 -3.19
C LEU A 84 -8.48 2.03 -2.38
N LEU A 85 -7.37 1.31 -2.38
CA LEU A 85 -7.19 0.06 -1.66
C LEU A 85 -6.42 0.30 -0.35
N ASP A 86 -7.04 -0.03 0.78
CA ASP A 86 -6.40 -0.08 2.10
C ASP A 86 -6.08 -1.53 2.42
N LEU A 87 -4.84 -1.78 2.85
CA LEU A 87 -4.41 -3.10 3.31
C LEU A 87 -4.55 -3.22 4.83
N THR A 88 -4.98 -4.37 5.31
CA THR A 88 -5.16 -4.59 6.75
C THR A 88 -3.86 -5.07 7.40
N ALA A 89 -3.43 -4.37 8.46
CA ALA A 89 -2.35 -4.79 9.38
C ALA A 89 -1.05 -5.22 8.67
N THR A 90 -0.69 -4.52 7.59
CA THR A 90 0.38 -4.88 6.65
C THR A 90 1.73 -5.17 7.26
N PHE A 91 2.19 -4.31 8.17
CA PHE A 91 3.50 -4.50 8.80
C PHE A 91 3.53 -5.70 9.74
N ASP A 92 2.40 -6.10 10.33
CA ASP A 92 2.32 -7.21 11.28
C ASP A 92 2.14 -8.57 10.56
N THR A 93 1.73 -8.57 9.29
CA THR A 93 1.40 -9.79 8.53
C THR A 93 2.53 -10.30 7.63
N VAL A 94 3.61 -9.53 7.46
CA VAL A 94 4.76 -9.90 6.62
C VAL A 94 5.34 -11.25 7.04
N ASP A 95 5.28 -12.25 6.17
CA ASP A 95 5.91 -13.54 6.44
C ASP A 95 7.42 -13.46 6.22
N HIS A 96 8.20 -13.91 7.22
CA HIS A 96 9.67 -13.80 7.18
C HIS A 96 10.30 -14.67 6.10
N SER A 97 9.73 -15.86 5.81
CA SER A 97 10.27 -16.76 4.81
C SER A 97 10.07 -16.21 3.39
N ILE A 98 8.88 -15.66 3.13
CA ILE A 98 8.58 -14.97 1.87
C ILE A 98 9.48 -13.74 1.73
N LEU A 99 9.61 -12.91 2.77
CA LEU A 99 10.47 -11.72 2.74
C LEU A 99 11.92 -12.07 2.41
N LEU A 100 12.49 -13.10 3.05
CA LEU A 100 13.87 -13.55 2.76
C LEU A 100 14.02 -14.03 1.32
N SER A 101 13.04 -14.76 0.79
CA SER A 101 13.02 -15.15 -0.63
C SER A 101 12.96 -13.94 -1.56
N ARG A 102 12.19 -12.90 -1.23
CA ARG A 102 12.13 -11.66 -2.01
C ARG A 102 13.45 -10.89 -1.98
N LEU A 103 14.13 -10.86 -0.83
CA LEU A 103 15.46 -10.24 -0.72
C LEU A 103 16.48 -10.93 -1.64
N ASP A 104 16.48 -12.26 -1.70
CA ASP A 104 17.34 -13.01 -2.62
C ASP A 104 17.02 -12.72 -4.10
N LEU A 105 15.73 -12.64 -4.45
CA LEU A 105 15.27 -12.22 -5.79
C LEU A 105 15.70 -10.79 -6.13
N CYS A 106 15.78 -9.91 -5.13
CA CYS A 106 16.32 -8.55 -5.24
C CYS A 106 17.85 -8.50 -5.26
N ARG A 107 18.53 -9.63 -5.47
CA ARG A 107 19.99 -9.76 -5.54
C ARG A 107 20.73 -9.44 -4.24
N ILE A 108 20.02 -9.43 -3.10
CA ILE A 108 20.65 -9.35 -1.78
C ILE A 108 21.04 -10.77 -1.37
N LYS A 109 22.34 -11.08 -1.41
CA LYS A 109 22.87 -12.43 -1.22
C LYS A 109 24.01 -12.48 -0.20
N GLY A 110 24.40 -13.71 0.17
CA GLY A 110 25.52 -13.97 1.08
C GLY A 110 25.30 -13.29 2.43
N SER A 111 26.35 -12.63 2.94
CA SER A 111 26.34 -12.00 4.26
C SER A 111 25.21 -10.99 4.47
N GLY A 112 24.78 -10.29 3.41
CA GLY A 112 23.64 -9.36 3.50
C GLY A 112 22.32 -10.10 3.79
N LEU A 113 22.09 -11.23 3.11
CA LEU A 113 20.91 -12.06 3.33
C LEU A 113 20.97 -12.79 4.67
N ASP A 114 22.15 -13.26 5.06
CA ASP A 114 22.38 -13.90 6.36
C ASP A 114 22.13 -12.93 7.51
N TRP A 115 22.51 -11.65 7.34
CA TRP A 115 22.21 -10.60 8.29
C TRP A 115 20.70 -10.40 8.44
N PHE A 116 19.94 -10.34 7.34
CA PHE A 116 18.47 -10.23 7.40
C PHE A 116 17.83 -11.45 8.03
N ARG A 117 18.35 -12.65 7.76
CA ARG A 117 17.90 -13.89 8.42
C ARG A 117 18.10 -13.77 9.92
N SER A 118 19.29 -13.41 10.37
CA SER A 118 19.58 -13.19 11.79
C SER A 118 18.74 -12.06 12.41
N TYR A 119 18.45 -11.00 11.66
CA TYR A 119 17.65 -9.86 12.15
C TYR A 119 16.17 -10.21 12.39
N LEU A 120 15.63 -11.17 11.64
CA LEU A 120 14.23 -11.60 11.71
C LEU A 120 14.02 -12.82 12.62
N SER A 121 15.03 -13.69 12.74
CA SER A 121 14.96 -14.91 13.56
C SER A 121 14.93 -14.65 15.07
N ASP A 122 14.30 -15.57 15.81
CA ASP A 122 14.26 -15.64 17.28
C ASP A 122 13.84 -14.35 17.98
N ARG A 123 13.03 -13.53 17.30
CA ARG A 123 12.45 -12.33 17.88
C ARG A 123 11.29 -12.70 18.78
N SER A 124 11.13 -11.92 19.84
CA SER A 124 9.95 -11.96 20.69
C SER A 124 9.43 -10.54 20.94
N PHE A 125 8.17 -10.46 21.37
CA PHE A 125 7.56 -9.22 21.80
C PHE A 125 6.79 -9.43 23.11
N SER A 126 6.57 -8.34 23.82
CA SER A 126 5.62 -8.26 24.93
C SER A 126 4.83 -6.96 24.79
N VAL A 127 3.61 -6.97 25.29
CA VAL A 127 2.70 -5.82 25.27
C VAL A 127 2.65 -5.23 26.67
N ASN A 128 2.91 -3.92 26.77
CA ASN A 128 2.78 -3.18 28.01
C ASN A 128 1.62 -2.17 27.88
N ILE A 129 0.70 -2.19 28.85
CA ILE A 129 -0.44 -1.28 28.96
C ILE A 129 -0.49 -0.78 30.41
N GLY A 130 -0.06 0.46 30.63
CA GLY A 130 0.07 1.01 31.98
C GLY A 130 1.08 0.22 32.79
N GLU A 131 0.67 -0.27 33.96
CA GLU A 131 1.51 -1.08 34.85
C GLU A 131 1.52 -2.58 34.48
N PHE A 132 0.69 -3.01 33.51
CA PHE A 132 0.58 -4.41 33.14
C PHE A 132 1.48 -4.74 31.95
N THR A 133 2.20 -5.86 32.04
CA THR A 133 3.04 -6.39 30.95
C THR A 133 2.67 -7.84 30.67
N SER A 134 2.46 -8.17 29.40
CA SER A 134 2.18 -9.54 28.97
C SER A 134 3.43 -10.42 29.08
N PRO A 135 3.27 -11.75 29.15
CA PRO A 135 4.37 -12.68 28.86
C PRO A 135 5.00 -12.40 27.50
N SER A 136 6.26 -12.79 27.35
CA SER A 136 6.95 -12.73 26.07
C SER A 136 6.39 -13.79 25.13
N ALA A 137 6.13 -13.41 23.88
CA ALA A 137 5.66 -14.30 22.83
C ALA A 137 6.58 -14.18 21.60
N PRO A 138 6.78 -15.27 20.84
CA PRO A 138 7.60 -15.22 19.63
C PRO A 138 6.94 -14.35 18.55
N LEU A 139 7.75 -13.58 17.84
CA LEU A 139 7.35 -12.75 16.70
C LEU A 139 7.71 -13.48 15.41
N THR A 140 6.82 -14.37 14.98
CA THR A 140 7.03 -15.22 13.79
C THR A 140 6.66 -14.55 12.46
N ARG A 141 5.96 -13.41 12.53
CA ARG A 141 5.52 -12.60 11.39
C ARG A 141 5.62 -11.13 11.72
N GLY A 142 5.65 -10.35 10.66
CA GLY A 142 5.68 -8.90 10.70
C GLY A 142 7.08 -8.32 10.82
N VAL A 143 7.19 -7.03 10.52
CA VAL A 143 8.38 -6.22 10.78
C VAL A 143 8.04 -5.20 11.87
N PRO A 144 8.96 -4.94 12.82
CA PRO A 144 8.63 -4.11 13.98
C PRO A 144 8.19 -2.70 13.59
N GLN A 145 7.04 -2.27 14.09
CA GLN A 145 6.56 -0.91 13.83
C GLN A 145 7.45 0.12 14.56
N GLY A 146 8.05 1.03 13.80
CA GLY A 146 9.08 1.95 14.29
C GLY A 146 10.52 1.50 14.02
N SER A 147 10.69 0.37 13.32
CA SER A 147 11.96 -0.01 12.67
C SER A 147 12.29 0.96 11.54
N ILE A 148 13.59 1.22 11.36
CA ILE A 148 14.09 2.00 10.23
C ILE A 148 14.05 1.16 8.94
N LEU A 149 14.28 -0.14 9.05
CA LEU A 149 14.23 -1.08 7.93
C LEU A 149 12.81 -1.51 7.57
N GLY A 150 11.88 -1.48 8.53
CA GLY A 150 10.50 -1.96 8.35
C GLY A 150 9.84 -1.48 7.05
N PRO A 151 9.83 -0.15 6.76
CA PRO A 151 9.28 0.37 5.51
C PRO A 151 9.96 -0.11 4.23
N LEU A 152 11.28 -0.24 4.24
CA LEU A 152 12.05 -0.74 3.09
C LEU A 152 11.73 -2.21 2.83
N LEU A 153 11.70 -3.02 3.89
CA LEU A 153 11.37 -4.44 3.83
C LEU A 153 9.93 -4.65 3.34
N PHE A 154 8.98 -3.84 3.81
CA PHE A 154 7.61 -3.86 3.32
C PHE A 154 7.53 -3.49 1.82
N SER A 155 8.28 -2.47 1.39
CA SER A 155 8.34 -2.08 -0.02
C SER A 155 8.86 -3.22 -0.89
N ILE A 156 9.90 -3.94 -0.44
CA ILE A 156 10.45 -5.13 -1.13
C ILE A 156 9.42 -6.26 -1.18
N TYR A 157 8.69 -6.49 -0.07
CA TYR A 157 7.64 -7.50 0.01
C TYR A 157 6.54 -7.28 -1.05
N MET A 158 6.18 -6.01 -1.27
CA MET A 158 5.12 -5.58 -2.18
C MET A 158 5.53 -5.49 -3.66
N LEU A 159 6.83 -5.61 -4.00
CA LEU A 159 7.32 -5.44 -5.39
C LEU A 159 6.55 -6.22 -6.46
N PRO A 160 6.20 -7.52 -6.26
CA PRO A 160 5.49 -8.28 -7.29
C PRO A 160 4.12 -7.70 -7.66
N LEU A 161 3.48 -6.96 -6.75
CA LEU A 161 2.16 -6.37 -7.01
C LEU A 161 2.18 -5.42 -8.22
N GLY A 162 3.26 -4.64 -8.37
CA GLY A 162 3.42 -3.76 -9.52
C GLY A 162 3.53 -4.50 -10.86
N SER A 163 3.98 -5.75 -10.87
CA SER A 163 4.01 -6.57 -12.09
C SER A 163 2.62 -7.04 -12.50
N ILE A 164 1.74 -7.32 -11.52
CA ILE A 164 0.34 -7.70 -11.76
C ILE A 164 -0.39 -6.53 -12.40
N PHE A 165 -0.28 -5.32 -11.83
CA PHE A 165 -0.94 -4.15 -12.43
C PHE A 165 -0.49 -3.88 -13.87
N ARG A 166 0.81 -3.96 -14.14
CA ARG A 166 1.34 -3.79 -15.51
C ARG A 166 0.86 -4.87 -16.48
N LYS A 167 0.72 -6.12 -16.02
CA LYS A 167 0.19 -7.23 -16.84
C LYS A 167 -1.20 -6.92 -17.40
N PHE A 168 -2.06 -6.27 -16.62
CA PHE A 168 -3.40 -5.86 -17.04
C PHE A 168 -3.47 -4.44 -17.61
N ASN A 169 -2.32 -3.78 -17.83
CA ASN A 169 -2.22 -2.40 -18.27
C ASN A 169 -3.00 -1.41 -17.37
N ILE A 170 -2.92 -1.64 -16.06
CA ILE A 170 -3.55 -0.83 -15.04
C ILE A 170 -2.53 0.12 -14.43
N SER A 171 -2.86 1.41 -14.44
CA SER A 171 -2.07 2.43 -13.76
C SER A 171 -2.29 2.34 -12.26
N PHE A 172 -1.23 2.53 -11.48
CA PHE A 172 -1.32 2.49 -10.03
C PHE A 172 -0.28 3.42 -9.40
N HIS A 173 -0.53 3.79 -8.16
CA HIS A 173 0.43 4.47 -7.31
C HIS A 173 0.25 4.01 -5.87
N SER A 174 1.32 3.53 -5.26
CA SER A 174 1.32 3.14 -3.84
C SER A 174 2.04 4.18 -3.00
N TYR A 175 1.54 4.37 -1.79
CA TYR A 175 2.23 5.08 -0.71
C TYR A 175 2.19 4.20 0.53
N ALA A 176 3.28 3.47 0.76
CA ALA A 176 3.35 2.45 1.80
C ALA A 176 2.27 1.37 1.59
N ASP A 177 1.33 1.25 2.52
CA ASP A 177 0.20 0.32 2.50
C ASP A 177 -1.04 0.85 1.76
N ASP A 178 -1.13 2.15 1.48
CA ASP A 178 -2.19 2.73 0.66
C ASP A 178 -1.86 2.50 -0.82
N THR A 179 -2.76 1.84 -1.57
CA THR A 179 -2.58 1.61 -3.01
C THR A 179 -3.73 2.20 -3.80
N GLN A 180 -3.40 3.05 -4.76
CA GLN A 180 -4.35 3.71 -5.64
C GLN A 180 -4.27 3.05 -7.01
N ILE A 181 -5.42 2.69 -7.57
CA ILE A 181 -5.54 2.13 -8.91
C ILE A 181 -6.31 3.12 -9.78
N TYR A 182 -5.78 3.42 -10.96
CA TYR A 182 -6.43 4.25 -11.97
C TYR A 182 -6.74 3.37 -13.18
N PHE A 183 -8.01 3.18 -13.46
CA PHE A 183 -8.46 2.45 -14.64
C PHE A 183 -9.07 3.43 -15.65
N HIS A 184 -8.44 3.52 -16.81
CA HIS A 184 -8.90 4.38 -17.90
C HIS A 184 -10.03 3.67 -18.64
N TRP A 185 -11.23 4.19 -18.51
CA TRP A 185 -12.43 3.69 -19.16
C TRP A 185 -12.67 4.46 -20.45
N LYS A 186 -12.15 3.91 -21.54
CA LYS A 186 -12.25 4.51 -22.87
C LYS A 186 -13.64 4.32 -23.46
N HIS A 187 -14.21 5.39 -24.02
CA HIS A 187 -15.53 5.35 -24.66
C HIS A 187 -15.54 4.63 -26.02
N ASN A 188 -14.38 4.51 -26.69
CA ASN A 188 -14.28 4.01 -28.08
C ASN A 188 -14.02 2.49 -28.21
N HIS A 189 -13.70 1.80 -27.11
CA HIS A 189 -13.51 0.34 -27.10
C HIS A 189 -14.53 -0.25 -26.13
N GLN A 190 -15.18 -1.36 -26.53
CA GLN A 190 -16.18 -2.09 -25.74
C GLN A 190 -15.97 -1.91 -24.23
N PHE A 191 -17.00 -1.35 -23.57
CA PHE A 191 -17.09 -0.97 -22.16
C PHE A 191 -16.82 -2.14 -21.19
N SER A 192 -15.62 -2.71 -21.21
CA SER A 192 -15.30 -3.90 -20.45
C SER A 192 -14.45 -3.53 -19.25
N LEU A 193 -15.04 -3.68 -18.07
CA LEU A 193 -14.32 -3.68 -16.80
C LEU A 193 -13.56 -4.98 -16.57
N GLN A 194 -13.63 -5.94 -17.49
CA GLN A 194 -13.01 -7.25 -17.32
C GLN A 194 -11.51 -7.17 -16.98
N PRO A 195 -10.68 -6.31 -17.63
CA PRO A 195 -9.27 -6.21 -17.25
C PRO A 195 -9.07 -5.75 -15.80
N LEU A 196 -9.92 -4.83 -15.32
CA LEU A 196 -9.90 -4.38 -13.92
C LEU A 196 -10.32 -5.50 -12.97
N LEU A 197 -11.41 -6.21 -13.27
CA LEU A 197 -11.92 -7.30 -12.43
C LEU A 197 -10.96 -8.49 -12.38
N ASP A 198 -10.37 -8.87 -13.51
CA ASP A 198 -9.36 -9.92 -13.59
C ASP A 198 -8.10 -9.53 -12.80
N CYS A 199 -7.66 -8.27 -12.95
CA CYS A 199 -6.55 -7.76 -12.16
C CYS A 199 -6.84 -7.79 -10.66
N LEU A 200 -8.01 -7.33 -10.22
CA LEU A 200 -8.38 -7.34 -8.80
C LEU A 200 -8.46 -8.78 -8.27
N THR A 201 -8.91 -9.73 -9.08
CA THR A 201 -8.95 -11.16 -8.73
C THR A 201 -7.54 -11.71 -8.54
N GLU A 202 -6.62 -11.43 -9.47
CA GLU A 202 -5.23 -11.88 -9.36
C GLU A 202 -4.51 -11.20 -8.19
N VAL A 203 -4.77 -9.91 -7.95
CA VAL A 203 -4.25 -9.18 -6.80
C VAL A 203 -4.76 -9.79 -5.49
N LYS A 204 -6.06 -10.10 -5.38
CA LYS A 204 -6.63 -10.76 -4.20
C LYS A 204 -5.99 -12.13 -3.96
N ALA A 205 -5.84 -12.94 -5.00
CA ALA A 205 -5.20 -14.25 -4.91
C ALA A 205 -3.71 -14.12 -4.49
N TRP A 206 -2.99 -13.17 -5.09
CA TRP A 206 -1.60 -12.89 -4.73
C TRP A 206 -1.49 -12.45 -3.27
N MET A 207 -2.30 -11.49 -2.82
CA MET A 207 -2.28 -11.03 -1.43
C MET A 207 -2.54 -12.17 -0.45
N ALA A 208 -3.57 -12.99 -0.69
CA ALA A 208 -3.88 -14.15 0.14
C ALA A 208 -2.68 -15.13 0.23
N SER A 209 -2.02 -15.42 -0.90
CA SER A 209 -0.82 -16.28 -0.93
C SER A 209 0.39 -15.69 -0.20
N ASN A 210 0.43 -14.37 0.00
CA ASN A 210 1.48 -13.67 0.74
C ASN A 210 0.98 -13.18 2.11
N PHE A 211 -0.09 -13.78 2.66
CA PHE A 211 -0.67 -13.47 3.98
C PHE A 211 -1.09 -12.01 4.18
N LEU A 212 -1.40 -11.29 3.09
CA LEU A 212 -1.95 -9.94 3.10
C LEU A 212 -3.45 -9.99 2.82
N ASN A 213 -4.20 -9.00 3.31
CA ASN A 213 -5.64 -8.89 3.09
C ASN A 213 -6.06 -7.44 2.82
N PHE A 214 -7.06 -7.28 1.95
CA PHE A 214 -7.73 -6.00 1.79
C PHE A 214 -8.61 -5.67 2.98
N ASN A 215 -8.68 -4.38 3.28
CA ASN A 215 -9.68 -3.83 4.14
C ASN A 215 -10.89 -3.43 3.29
N GLU A 216 -11.80 -4.38 3.07
CA GLU A 216 -12.99 -4.12 2.23
C GLU A 216 -13.83 -2.96 2.79
N ASN A 217 -13.88 -2.80 4.11
CA ASN A 217 -14.63 -1.71 4.76
C ASN A 217 -14.06 -0.31 4.51
N LYS A 218 -12.80 -0.21 4.10
CA LYS A 218 -12.14 1.05 3.76
C LYS A 218 -11.81 1.18 2.28
N THR A 219 -12.18 0.20 1.47
CA THR A 219 -12.01 0.29 0.03
C THR A 219 -13.03 1.28 -0.51
N GLU A 220 -12.54 2.29 -1.23
CA GLU A 220 -13.38 3.36 -1.79
C GLU A 220 -13.18 3.46 -3.30
N VAL A 221 -14.25 3.74 -4.02
CA VAL A 221 -14.24 3.94 -5.47
C VAL A 221 -14.83 5.30 -5.80
N ILE A 222 -14.20 6.02 -6.71
CA ILE A 222 -14.76 7.25 -7.29
C ILE A 222 -14.60 7.22 -8.80
N LEU A 223 -15.63 7.69 -9.49
CA LEU A 223 -15.66 7.82 -10.95
C LEU A 223 -15.46 9.28 -11.33
N PHE A 224 -14.51 9.53 -12.23
CA PHE A 224 -14.29 10.82 -12.88
C PHE A 224 -14.71 10.71 -14.34
N GLY A 225 -15.37 11.75 -14.86
CA GLY A 225 -15.80 11.79 -16.26
C GLY A 225 -16.28 13.17 -16.68
N SER A 226 -16.30 13.42 -18.00
CA SER A 226 -16.78 14.69 -18.54
C SER A 226 -18.28 14.86 -18.30
N SER A 227 -18.66 15.98 -17.67
CA SER A 227 -20.03 16.34 -17.26
C SER A 227 -21.07 16.39 -18.40
N GLY A 228 -20.64 16.27 -19.67
CA GLY A 228 -21.52 16.25 -20.84
C GLY A 228 -21.84 14.87 -21.43
N ASN A 229 -21.08 13.81 -21.11
CA ASN A 229 -21.14 12.51 -21.82
C ASN A 229 -21.09 11.27 -20.90
N CYS A 230 -21.35 11.43 -19.60
CA CYS A 230 -21.35 10.33 -18.64
C CYS A 230 -22.61 9.46 -18.83
N SER A 231 -22.63 8.62 -19.87
CA SER A 231 -23.59 7.53 -20.04
C SER A 231 -23.20 6.27 -19.27
N THR A 232 -22.13 6.32 -18.46
CA THR A 232 -21.74 5.23 -17.56
C THR A 232 -22.67 5.25 -16.36
N SER A 233 -23.61 4.31 -16.34
CA SER A 233 -24.48 4.10 -15.19
C SER A 233 -23.68 3.43 -14.07
N LEU A 234 -24.05 3.68 -12.82
CA LEU A 234 -23.45 2.98 -11.67
C LEU A 234 -23.58 1.45 -11.79
N ALA A 235 -24.62 0.98 -12.48
CA ALA A 235 -24.86 -0.44 -12.73
C ALA A 235 -23.76 -1.10 -13.60
N ASP A 236 -23.07 -0.32 -14.44
CA ASP A 236 -22.00 -0.82 -15.29
C ASP A 236 -20.74 -1.18 -14.49
N LEU A 237 -20.63 -0.75 -13.22
CA LEU A 237 -19.54 -1.07 -12.30
C LEU A 237 -19.66 -2.45 -11.64
N GLY A 238 -20.80 -3.14 -11.79
CA GLY A 238 -21.03 -4.47 -11.25
C GLY A 238 -20.72 -4.55 -9.76
N SER A 239 -19.82 -5.47 -9.36
CA SER A 239 -19.45 -5.66 -7.95
C SER A 239 -18.74 -4.47 -7.30
N LEU A 240 -18.28 -3.48 -8.07
CA LEU A 240 -17.62 -2.28 -7.55
C LEU A 240 -18.62 -1.19 -7.14
N GLU A 241 -19.89 -1.28 -7.59
CA GLU A 241 -20.93 -0.28 -7.32
C GLU A 241 -21.10 0.00 -5.82
N GLN A 242 -21.03 -1.04 -4.97
CA GLN A 242 -21.19 -0.91 -3.52
C GLN A 242 -20.10 -0.07 -2.84
N PHE A 243 -18.94 0.10 -3.49
CA PHE A 243 -17.82 0.87 -2.96
C PHE A 243 -17.78 2.31 -3.50
N VAL A 244 -18.68 2.67 -4.43
CA VAL A 244 -18.69 4.00 -5.04
C VAL A 244 -19.10 5.06 -4.02
N LYS A 245 -18.31 6.13 -3.94
CA LYS A 245 -18.57 7.32 -3.14
C LYS A 245 -18.55 8.55 -4.03
N SER A 246 -19.31 9.57 -3.65
CA SER A 246 -19.26 10.89 -4.30
C SER A 246 -17.99 11.67 -3.94
N HIS A 247 -17.38 11.34 -2.79
CA HIS A 247 -16.15 11.95 -2.31
C HIS A 247 -15.30 10.85 -1.65
N VAL A 248 -13.99 10.89 -1.86
CA VAL A 248 -13.05 9.92 -1.28
C VAL A 248 -11.87 10.63 -0.63
N LYS A 249 -11.30 10.04 0.42
CA LYS A 249 -10.13 10.63 1.10
C LYS A 249 -8.85 9.93 0.67
N ASN A 250 -8.09 10.59 -0.19
CA ASN A 250 -6.84 10.07 -0.72
C ASN A 250 -5.62 10.75 -0.06
N LEU A 251 -4.80 9.99 0.68
CA LEU A 251 -3.59 10.47 1.38
C LEU A 251 -3.78 11.76 2.20
N GLY A 252 -4.97 11.97 2.75
CA GLY A 252 -5.31 13.15 3.55
C GLY A 252 -6.15 14.21 2.84
N VAL A 253 -6.24 14.17 1.50
CA VAL A 253 -6.98 15.13 0.68
C VAL A 253 -8.31 14.54 0.23
N ILE A 254 -9.37 15.35 0.23
CA ILE A 254 -10.70 14.94 -0.24
C ILE A 254 -10.80 15.20 -1.74
N PHE A 255 -11.12 14.15 -2.50
CA PHE A 255 -11.38 14.23 -3.94
C PHE A 255 -12.90 14.15 -4.12
N ASP A 256 -13.44 15.02 -4.97
CA ASP A 256 -14.81 14.94 -5.47
C ASP A 256 -14.80 14.63 -6.96
N SER A 257 -15.92 14.13 -7.50
CA SER A 257 -15.99 13.69 -8.91
C SER A 257 -15.80 14.82 -9.93
N GLY A 258 -15.93 16.08 -9.52
CA GLY A 258 -15.67 17.26 -10.34
C GLY A 258 -14.25 17.81 -10.20
N LEU A 259 -13.44 17.25 -9.29
CA LEU A 259 -12.13 17.76 -8.89
C LEU A 259 -12.15 19.23 -8.42
N ASN A 260 -13.27 19.67 -7.83
CA ASN A 260 -13.47 21.07 -7.42
C ASN A 260 -12.88 21.40 -6.03
N PHE A 261 -12.56 20.39 -5.22
CA PHE A 261 -11.93 20.51 -3.89
C PHE A 261 -12.70 21.41 -2.91
N GLU A 262 -14.03 21.52 -3.05
CA GLU A 262 -14.85 22.42 -2.22
C GLU A 262 -14.99 21.96 -0.76
N LYS A 263 -14.66 20.70 -0.46
CA LYS A 263 -14.73 20.13 0.89
C LYS A 263 -13.33 19.92 1.48
N HIS A 264 -13.15 20.39 2.71
CA HIS A 264 -11.90 20.32 3.50
C HIS A 264 -12.03 19.43 4.73
#